data_AF-A0A0V0QNL3-F1
#
_entry.id   AF-A0A0V0QNL3-F1
#
_cell.length_a   1.000
_cell.length_b   1.000
_cell.length_c   1.000
_cell.angle_alpha   90.00
_cell.angle_beta   90.00
_cell.angle_gamma   90.00
#
_symmetry.space_group_name_H-M   'P 1'
#
loop_
_entity.id
_entity.type
_entity.pdbx_description
1 polymer ?
#
loop_
_entity_poly.entity_id
_entity_poly.type
_entity_poly.pdbx_seq_one_letter_code
_entity_poly.pdbx_strand_id
1 'polypeptide(L)'
;MYYFQKSQLKLNSEIYQKCEKIFQQILIKIKGKITQRQRNDQEQIKAKVLQASGIVGIVYIENQSFLVYVENVFAKCIIKDYHDVYEVANINYEPIMVLKNEVNNKYEFKYNRELTFQQKEILTDKKNQIAKIFQTGFYFSLSYPLTLSKQKINMNKDCDQQFCWNYEMLSEFRKSGIHQSWLVQYIQGYVGHFDTKINNIQFYLISRRAWNRGGTRYNHRGADDQGHTSNYVETEQLLIQKEKLGNNTYYNFNTVSYVQIRGSIPLVWSQKGYTKSELFYEQNQNIQKNTFNLHFGQLIKDYQKVLCLNLLQMQNESEYFLTKEYENHIKNNKDLKQYLNYQYFDFHDQCKGNNYKSIDKLLYTLQPTIKGFNLYYEKYEGESTQIQLQQGVVRTNCLDCLDRTNVIMMKIGALALSDMFLVLNYNLKEKQLSGINILEHLDINSNLQNTILINFKHQWADMGDNISQQYAGTGASTTQITKTGQAGMFEKSFKGIQRFYKQNFEDDFKQECYKIIWGRNKPDQADQELEEF
;
A
#
# COMPACT_ATOMS: atom_id res chain seq x y z
N MET A 1 27.89 -14.92 -14.67
CA MET A 1 26.99 -15.67 -13.76
C MET A 1 26.78 -14.72 -12.58
N TYR A 2 25.56 -14.64 -12.07
CA TYR A 2 25.27 -13.80 -10.91
C TYR A 2 24.89 -14.70 -9.74
N TYR A 3 25.48 -14.43 -8.56
CA TYR A 3 25.07 -15.05 -7.32
C TYR A 3 24.25 -14.09 -6.50
N PHE A 4 23.17 -14.59 -5.91
CA PHE A 4 22.47 -13.89 -4.85
C PHE A 4 22.61 -14.67 -3.56
N GLN A 5 23.24 -14.04 -2.58
CA GLN A 5 23.14 -14.46 -1.20
C GLN A 5 22.11 -13.56 -0.53
N LYS A 6 21.05 -14.16 0.01
CA LYS A 6 20.11 -13.45 0.89
C LYS A 6 20.95 -12.91 2.05
N SER A 7 21.12 -11.59 2.11
CA SER A 7 21.82 -10.98 3.25
C SER A 7 21.07 -11.35 4.52
N GLN A 8 21.78 -11.60 5.61
CA GLN A 8 21.14 -11.76 6.92
C GLN A 8 20.64 -10.38 7.36
N LEU A 9 19.52 -9.95 6.80
CA LEU A 9 18.75 -8.85 7.33
C LEU A 9 18.13 -9.34 8.64
N LYS A 10 18.63 -8.87 9.77
CA LYS A 10 18.15 -9.29 11.09
C LYS A 10 18.13 -8.09 12.01
N LEU A 11 16.97 -7.79 12.59
CA LEU A 11 16.86 -6.87 13.71
C LEU A 11 17.04 -7.58 15.06
N ASN A 12 16.80 -8.90 15.12
CA ASN A 12 16.91 -9.68 16.35
C ASN A 12 17.81 -10.93 16.13
N SER A 13 18.92 -11.01 16.86
CA SER A 13 20.02 -11.96 16.62
C SER A 13 19.85 -13.33 17.30
N GLU A 14 18.95 -13.46 18.28
CA GLU A 14 18.96 -14.60 19.22
C GLU A 14 18.10 -15.81 18.77
N ILE A 15 16.95 -15.59 18.12
CA ILE A 15 15.99 -16.69 17.85
C ILE A 15 16.44 -17.60 16.69
N TYR A 16 17.25 -17.08 15.75
CA TYR A 16 17.65 -17.81 14.53
C TYR A 16 19.01 -18.51 14.61
N GLN A 17 19.71 -18.50 15.75
CA GLN A 17 20.95 -19.28 15.88
C GLN A 17 20.73 -20.80 15.85
N LYS A 18 19.47 -21.27 15.96
CA LYS A 18 19.12 -22.69 15.97
C LYS A 18 18.51 -23.25 14.68
N CYS A 19 18.18 -22.41 13.69
CA CYS A 19 17.71 -22.89 12.39
C CYS A 19 18.92 -23.11 11.47
N GLU A 20 19.15 -24.37 11.08
CA GLU A 20 20.21 -24.76 10.15
C GLU A 20 20.24 -23.83 8.93
N LYS A 21 21.46 -23.41 8.59
CA LYS A 21 21.80 -22.56 7.45
C LYS A 21 21.45 -23.27 6.13
N ILE A 22 20.18 -23.29 5.73
CA ILE A 22 19.82 -23.63 4.35
C ILE A 22 20.16 -22.42 3.49
N PHE A 23 21.42 -22.29 3.10
CA PHE A 23 21.87 -21.35 2.08
C PHE A 23 21.33 -21.80 0.72
N GLN A 24 20.07 -21.51 0.44
CA GLN A 24 19.57 -21.61 -0.93
C GLN A 24 20.28 -20.55 -1.78
N GLN A 25 20.55 -20.88 -3.03
CA GLN A 25 21.16 -19.96 -3.99
C GLN A 25 20.27 -19.85 -5.23
N ILE A 26 20.06 -18.64 -5.73
CA ILE A 26 19.63 -18.44 -7.11
C ILE A 26 20.88 -18.24 -7.95
N LEU A 27 21.08 -19.14 -8.90
CA LEU A 27 22.08 -19.03 -9.93
C LEU A 27 21.42 -18.51 -11.20
N ILE A 28 21.88 -17.34 -11.66
CA ILE A 28 21.53 -16.81 -12.98
C ILE A 28 22.70 -17.12 -13.91
N LYS A 29 22.54 -18.15 -14.77
CA LYS A 29 23.57 -18.54 -15.74
C LYS A 29 23.65 -17.54 -16.90
N ILE A 30 24.86 -17.35 -17.44
CA ILE A 30 25.14 -16.55 -18.67
C ILE A 30 24.45 -17.16 -19.91
N LYS A 31 23.92 -18.38 -19.79
CA LYS A 31 23.06 -19.07 -20.75
C LYS A 31 21.63 -19.23 -20.22
N GLY A 32 21.13 -18.27 -19.44
CA GLY A 32 19.70 -18.18 -19.29
C GLY A 32 18.96 -18.90 -18.19
N LYS A 33 19.50 -20.00 -17.71
CA LYS A 33 18.78 -20.77 -16.71
C LYS A 33 18.81 -20.01 -15.37
N ILE A 34 17.68 -19.47 -14.92
CA ILE A 34 17.47 -19.19 -13.49
C ILE A 34 17.25 -20.56 -12.86
N THR A 35 18.24 -21.04 -12.13
CA THR A 35 18.10 -22.28 -11.37
C THR A 35 18.28 -21.99 -9.90
N GLN A 36 17.34 -22.49 -9.10
CA GLN A 36 17.60 -22.70 -7.70
C GLN A 36 18.51 -23.91 -7.53
N ARG A 37 19.57 -23.75 -6.74
CA ARG A 37 20.45 -24.86 -6.34
C ARG A 37 20.61 -24.83 -4.82
N GLN A 38 20.75 -26.00 -4.21
CA GLN A 38 21.28 -26.11 -2.86
C GLN A 38 22.80 -25.91 -2.92
N ARG A 39 23.37 -25.22 -1.93
CA ARG A 39 24.79 -24.92 -1.84
C ARG A 39 25.59 -26.23 -1.73
N ASN A 40 26.38 -26.55 -2.75
CA ASN A 40 27.46 -27.55 -2.65
C ASN A 40 28.78 -26.78 -2.58
N ASP A 41 29.51 -26.91 -1.46
CA ASP A 41 30.75 -26.17 -1.17
C ASP A 41 31.95 -26.52 -2.09
N GLN A 42 31.76 -27.38 -3.11
CA GLN A 42 32.84 -27.93 -3.95
C GLN A 42 32.90 -27.42 -5.39
N GLU A 43 31.93 -26.66 -5.90
CA GLU A 43 32.02 -26.10 -7.28
C GLU A 43 32.65 -24.69 -7.27
N GLN A 44 33.90 -24.56 -7.74
CA GLN A 44 34.48 -23.25 -8.09
C GLN A 44 33.81 -22.70 -9.36
N ILE A 45 32.69 -22.02 -9.18
CA ILE A 45 31.99 -21.35 -10.27
C ILE A 45 32.55 -19.91 -10.37
N LYS A 46 33.11 -19.51 -11.53
CA LYS A 46 33.51 -18.12 -11.80
C LYS A 46 32.26 -17.24 -11.94
N ALA A 47 31.89 -16.51 -10.89
CA ALA A 47 30.80 -15.56 -11.01
C ALA A 47 30.87 -14.31 -10.12
N LYS A 48 30.13 -13.28 -10.55
CA LYS A 48 29.96 -12.04 -9.80
C LYS A 48 28.95 -12.31 -8.68
N VAL A 49 29.39 -12.13 -7.43
CA VAL A 49 28.50 -12.23 -6.26
C VAL A 49 27.83 -10.88 -6.05
N LEU A 50 26.51 -10.89 -5.98
CA LEU A 50 25.69 -9.75 -5.62
C LEU A 50 25.12 -10.00 -4.22
N GLN A 51 25.34 -9.06 -3.33
CA GLN A 51 24.67 -9.04 -2.04
C GLN A 51 23.39 -8.23 -2.19
N ALA A 52 22.26 -8.83 -1.82
CA ALA A 52 20.98 -8.16 -1.89
C ALA A 52 20.12 -8.47 -0.68
N SER A 53 19.44 -7.42 -0.26
CA SER A 53 18.41 -7.43 0.77
C SER A 53 17.12 -8.11 0.28
N GLY A 54 16.82 -7.98 -1.01
CA GLY A 54 15.70 -8.66 -1.66
C GLY A 54 15.75 -8.50 -3.17
N ILE A 55 15.26 -9.51 -3.91
CA ILE A 55 15.08 -9.41 -5.36
C ILE A 55 13.78 -8.67 -5.61
N VAL A 56 13.80 -7.64 -6.46
CA VAL A 56 12.58 -6.93 -6.90
C VAL A 56 11.99 -7.63 -8.11
N GLY A 57 12.83 -8.01 -9.08
CA GLY A 57 12.42 -8.74 -10.27
C GLY A 57 13.14 -8.26 -11.52
N ILE A 58 12.54 -8.45 -12.69
CA ILE A 58 13.10 -8.04 -13.99
C ILE A 58 12.28 -6.88 -14.56
N VAL A 59 12.97 -5.86 -15.06
CA VAL A 59 12.38 -4.75 -15.84
C VAL A 59 12.96 -4.71 -17.25
N TYR A 60 12.22 -4.15 -18.18
CA TYR A 60 12.65 -3.86 -19.55
C TYR A 60 12.63 -2.34 -19.76
N ILE A 61 13.78 -1.77 -20.12
CA ILE A 61 13.97 -0.32 -20.35
C ILE A 61 14.69 -0.16 -21.68
N GLU A 62 14.10 0.52 -22.66
CA GLU A 62 14.70 0.73 -23.99
C GLU A 62 15.21 -0.59 -24.63
N ASN A 63 14.34 -1.62 -24.68
CA ASN A 63 14.66 -2.98 -25.16
C ASN A 63 15.78 -3.71 -24.41
N GLN A 64 16.22 -3.15 -23.28
CA GLN A 64 17.20 -3.78 -22.40
C GLN A 64 16.54 -4.33 -21.14
N SER A 65 16.79 -5.58 -20.82
CA SER A 65 16.36 -6.15 -19.54
C SER A 65 17.37 -5.90 -18.41
N PHE A 66 16.85 -5.72 -17.20
CA PHE A 66 17.65 -5.55 -16.00
C PHE A 66 17.06 -6.37 -14.87
N LEU A 67 17.94 -7.09 -14.16
CA LEU A 67 17.62 -7.59 -12.85
C LEU A 67 17.69 -6.44 -11.86
N VAL A 68 16.59 -6.24 -11.15
CA VAL A 68 16.45 -5.22 -10.11
C VAL A 68 16.45 -5.90 -8.75
N TYR A 69 17.28 -5.39 -7.85
CA TYR A 69 17.37 -5.87 -6.48
C TYR A 69 17.61 -4.71 -5.52
N VAL A 70 17.18 -4.89 -4.28
CA VAL A 70 17.42 -3.97 -3.18
C VAL A 70 18.80 -4.26 -2.61
N GLU A 71 19.68 -3.28 -2.63
CA GLU A 71 21.00 -3.39 -2.00
C GLU A 71 20.89 -3.05 -0.52
N ASN A 72 20.43 -1.83 -0.20
CA ASN A 72 20.30 -1.32 1.16
C ASN A 72 18.83 -1.13 1.56
N VAL A 73 18.59 -1.28 2.86
CA VAL A 73 17.27 -1.12 3.48
C VAL A 73 17.36 -0.31 4.76
N PHE A 74 16.25 0.34 5.10
CA PHE A 74 16.01 0.85 6.45
C PHE A 74 15.18 -0.17 7.21
N ALA A 75 15.66 -0.59 8.38
CA ALA A 75 14.84 -1.35 9.31
C ALA A 75 13.67 -0.47 9.80
N LYS A 76 12.44 -0.98 9.70
CA LYS A 76 11.25 -0.23 10.10
C LYS A 76 10.66 -0.69 11.42
N CYS A 77 10.31 -1.95 11.51
CA CYS A 77 9.75 -2.52 12.72
C CYS A 77 9.87 -4.05 12.69
N ILE A 78 9.52 -4.67 13.81
CA ILE A 78 9.41 -6.11 13.95
C ILE A 78 7.97 -6.41 14.36
N ILE A 79 7.24 -7.19 13.56
CA ILE A 79 5.88 -7.65 13.88
C ILE A 79 5.98 -8.96 14.68
N LYS A 80 5.26 -9.08 15.80
CA LYS A 80 5.29 -10.24 16.72
C LYS A 80 6.70 -10.63 17.22
N ASP A 81 7.65 -9.69 17.27
CA ASP A 81 9.05 -9.92 17.66
C ASP A 81 9.92 -10.81 16.72
N TYR A 82 9.37 -11.34 15.62
CA TYR A 82 10.14 -12.20 14.71
C TYR A 82 9.89 -11.94 13.21
N HIS A 83 8.99 -11.02 12.86
CA HIS A 83 8.77 -10.62 11.48
C HIS A 83 9.38 -9.24 11.20
N ASP A 84 10.60 -9.22 10.69
CA ASP A 84 11.25 -7.97 10.32
C ASP A 84 10.56 -7.33 9.10
N VAL A 85 10.35 -6.01 9.18
CA VAL A 85 9.84 -5.19 8.09
C VAL A 85 10.88 -4.14 7.71
N TYR A 86 11.09 -4.00 6.41
CA TYR A 86 12.12 -3.16 5.82
C TYR A 86 11.50 -2.14 4.87
N GLU A 87 12.04 -0.92 4.85
CA GLU A 87 11.82 0.06 3.79
C GLU A 87 13.01 0.05 2.83
N VAL A 88 12.74 0.20 1.53
CA VAL A 88 13.78 0.22 0.48
C VAL A 88 14.58 1.52 0.55
N ALA A 89 15.90 1.43 0.75
CA ALA A 89 16.79 2.59 0.77
C ALA A 89 17.39 2.87 -0.61
N ASN A 90 17.76 1.84 -1.35
CA ASN A 90 18.17 1.95 -2.75
C ASN A 90 17.94 0.62 -3.49
N ILE A 91 17.88 0.72 -4.82
CA ILE A 91 17.86 -0.43 -5.72
C ILE A 91 19.03 -0.32 -6.69
N ASN A 92 19.53 -1.47 -7.13
CA ASN A 92 20.54 -1.57 -8.16
C ASN A 92 20.03 -2.38 -9.35
N TYR A 93 20.69 -2.16 -10.49
CA TYR A 93 20.36 -2.77 -11.77
C TYR A 93 21.55 -3.57 -12.25
N GLU A 94 21.30 -4.83 -12.63
CA GLU A 94 22.29 -5.64 -13.33
C GLU A 94 21.75 -5.97 -14.70
N PRO A 95 22.45 -5.60 -15.78
CA PRO A 95 22.00 -5.88 -17.14
C PRO A 95 21.92 -7.39 -17.36
N ILE A 96 20.80 -7.81 -17.92
CA ILE A 96 20.53 -9.18 -18.35
C ILE A 96 19.85 -9.06 -19.73
N MET A 97 20.06 -9.94 -20.71
CA MET A 97 19.18 -10.04 -21.90
C MET A 97 18.07 -11.06 -21.60
N VAL A 98 16.96 -11.12 -22.33
CA VAL A 98 15.98 -12.22 -22.20
C VAL A 98 15.64 -12.71 -23.60
N LEU A 99 16.01 -13.93 -23.94
CA LEU A 99 15.78 -14.58 -25.23
C LEU A 99 14.95 -15.84 -25.03
N LYS A 100 13.84 -16.02 -25.73
CA LYS A 100 13.07 -17.27 -25.66
C LYS A 100 13.76 -18.33 -26.53
N ASN A 101 14.16 -19.45 -25.95
CA ASN A 101 14.71 -20.57 -26.71
C ASN A 101 13.54 -21.42 -27.25
N GLU A 102 13.30 -21.34 -28.55
CA GLU A 102 12.16 -21.99 -29.22
C GLU A 102 12.18 -23.51 -29.11
N VAL A 103 13.37 -24.11 -29.00
CA VAL A 103 13.56 -25.56 -28.99
C VAL A 103 13.10 -26.20 -27.68
N ASN A 104 13.21 -25.46 -26.56
CA ASN A 104 12.91 -26.00 -25.23
C ASN A 104 11.92 -25.16 -24.41
N ASN A 105 11.40 -24.09 -25.00
CA ASN A 105 10.45 -23.14 -24.41
C ASN A 105 10.95 -22.49 -23.09
N LYS A 106 12.26 -22.31 -22.93
CA LYS A 106 12.90 -21.67 -21.76
C LYS A 106 13.55 -20.34 -22.13
N TYR A 107 13.62 -19.40 -21.19
CA TYR A 107 14.20 -18.08 -21.40
C TYR A 107 15.71 -18.04 -21.10
N GLU A 108 16.48 -17.25 -21.87
CA GLU A 108 17.93 -17.08 -21.77
C GLU A 108 18.48 -15.65 -21.58
N PHE A 109 19.57 -15.46 -20.82
CA PHE A 109 20.09 -14.16 -20.40
C PHE A 109 21.55 -13.89 -20.80
N LYS A 110 21.79 -12.83 -21.60
CA LYS A 110 23.09 -12.38 -22.15
C LYS A 110 23.40 -10.89 -21.78
N TYR A 111 24.46 -10.24 -22.29
CA TYR A 111 24.77 -8.81 -22.06
C TYR A 111 24.40 -7.96 -23.29
N ASN A 112 23.65 -6.86 -23.14
CA ASN A 112 23.08 -6.11 -24.27
C ASN A 112 24.11 -5.49 -25.24
N ARG A 113 23.65 -5.23 -26.49
CA ARG A 113 24.36 -4.47 -27.54
C ARG A 113 24.75 -3.05 -27.05
N GLU A 114 25.77 -2.45 -27.66
CA GLU A 114 26.17 -1.06 -27.38
C GLU A 114 25.04 -0.08 -27.75
N LEU A 115 24.58 0.69 -26.76
CA LEU A 115 23.60 1.76 -26.96
C LEU A 115 24.23 3.01 -27.56
N THR A 116 23.45 3.76 -28.34
CA THR A 116 23.81 5.13 -28.75
C THR A 116 23.93 6.05 -27.52
N PHE A 117 24.60 7.19 -27.66
CA PHE A 117 24.74 8.16 -26.57
C PHE A 117 23.37 8.63 -26.02
N GLN A 118 22.43 8.94 -26.91
CA GLN A 118 21.07 9.37 -26.54
C GLN A 118 20.29 8.26 -25.80
N GLN A 119 20.43 7.00 -26.23
CA GLN A 119 19.78 5.87 -25.54
C GLN A 119 20.38 5.62 -24.15
N LYS A 120 21.69 5.88 -23.97
CA LYS A 120 22.34 5.77 -22.64
C LYS A 120 21.82 6.83 -21.67
N GLU A 121 21.55 8.04 -22.15
CA GLU A 121 20.98 9.13 -21.34
C GLU A 121 19.56 8.79 -20.88
N ILE A 122 18.66 8.44 -21.81
CA ILE A 122 17.28 8.04 -21.52
C ILE A 122 17.23 6.84 -20.55
N LEU A 123 18.08 5.84 -20.78
CA LEU A 123 18.19 4.67 -19.90
C LEU A 123 18.59 5.08 -18.47
N THR A 124 19.55 5.99 -18.35
CA THR A 124 20.04 6.48 -17.05
C THR A 124 18.94 7.24 -16.32
N ASP A 125 18.21 8.11 -17.01
CA ASP A 125 17.10 8.86 -16.42
C ASP A 125 15.97 7.95 -15.96
N LYS A 126 15.59 6.95 -16.78
CA LYS A 126 14.54 5.97 -16.43
C LYS A 126 14.96 5.14 -15.22
N LYS A 127 16.22 4.69 -15.14
CA LYS A 127 16.74 4.00 -13.95
C LYS A 127 16.71 4.89 -12.72
N ASN A 128 17.17 6.12 -12.80
CA ASN A 128 17.17 7.06 -11.69
C ASN A 128 15.76 7.33 -11.17
N GLN A 129 14.79 7.50 -12.08
CA GLN A 129 13.40 7.74 -11.71
C GLN A 129 12.72 6.49 -11.12
N ILE A 130 12.98 5.30 -11.66
CA ILE A 130 12.50 4.04 -11.06
C ILE A 130 13.11 3.86 -9.66
N ALA A 131 14.41 4.13 -9.48
CA ALA A 131 15.05 4.09 -8.16
C ALA A 131 14.37 5.06 -7.17
N LYS A 132 14.10 6.30 -7.60
CA LYS A 132 13.37 7.30 -6.80
C LYS A 132 11.96 6.83 -6.43
N ILE A 133 11.25 6.14 -7.33
CA ILE A 133 9.95 5.54 -7.05
C ILE A 133 10.08 4.49 -5.93
N PHE A 134 11.01 3.55 -6.04
CA PHE A 134 11.26 2.52 -5.03
C PHE A 134 11.73 3.09 -3.68
N GLN A 135 12.43 4.22 -3.69
CA GLN A 135 12.82 4.93 -2.47
C GLN A 135 11.66 5.69 -1.79
N THR A 136 10.51 5.80 -2.46
CA THR A 136 9.36 6.54 -1.93
C THR A 136 8.31 5.58 -1.37
N GLY A 137 8.56 5.11 -0.14
CA GLY A 137 7.62 4.34 0.66
C GLY A 137 7.32 2.94 0.11
N PHE A 138 8.35 2.22 -0.36
CA PHE A 138 8.25 0.79 -0.62
C PHE A 138 8.73 -0.01 0.59
N TYR A 139 7.94 -1.03 0.94
CA TYR A 139 8.19 -1.88 2.10
C TYR A 139 8.10 -3.34 1.72
N PHE A 140 8.90 -4.18 2.37
CA PHE A 140 8.82 -5.63 2.26
C PHE A 140 9.14 -6.32 3.58
N SER A 141 8.70 -7.56 3.70
CA SER A 141 9.13 -8.48 4.74
C SER A 141 9.39 -9.84 4.09
N LEU A 142 10.38 -10.54 4.63
CA LEU A 142 10.75 -11.87 4.15
C LEU A 142 9.93 -12.99 4.80
N SER A 143 9.21 -12.67 5.86
CA SER A 143 8.46 -13.64 6.67
C SER A 143 7.01 -13.22 6.94
N TYR A 144 6.66 -11.94 6.70
CA TYR A 144 5.29 -11.44 6.83
C TYR A 144 4.73 -10.98 5.48
N PRO A 145 3.58 -11.49 5.01
CA PRO A 145 3.04 -11.13 3.71
C PRO A 145 2.34 -9.76 3.77
N LEU A 146 3.13 -8.70 3.63
CA LEU A 146 2.65 -7.31 3.75
C LEU A 146 1.57 -6.92 2.74
N THR A 147 1.40 -7.67 1.65
CA THR A 147 0.33 -7.45 0.66
C THR A 147 -1.05 -7.79 1.20
N LEU A 148 -1.15 -8.59 2.27
CA LEU A 148 -2.39 -9.08 2.83
C LEU A 148 -2.72 -8.39 4.16
N SER A 149 -4.01 -8.18 4.42
CA SER A 149 -4.49 -7.91 5.78
C SER A 149 -4.37 -9.15 6.65
N LYS A 150 -4.30 -8.98 7.97
CA LYS A 150 -4.23 -10.09 8.93
C LYS A 150 -5.35 -11.11 8.76
N GLN A 151 -6.56 -10.64 8.44
CA GLN A 151 -7.69 -11.52 8.11
C GLN A 151 -7.42 -12.35 6.84
N LYS A 152 -6.91 -11.74 5.77
CA LYS A 152 -6.57 -12.44 4.52
C LYS A 152 -5.41 -13.43 4.71
N ILE A 153 -4.49 -13.17 5.64
CA ILE A 153 -3.43 -14.10 6.05
C ILE A 153 -4.03 -15.36 6.70
N ASN A 154 -5.01 -15.19 7.60
CA ASN A 154 -5.70 -16.31 8.23
C ASN A 154 -6.45 -17.19 7.20
N MET A 155 -6.93 -16.58 6.12
CA MET A 155 -7.55 -17.29 4.98
C MET A 155 -6.56 -18.03 4.08
N ASN A 156 -5.28 -18.19 4.47
CA ASN A 156 -4.23 -18.87 3.71
C ASN A 156 -4.07 -18.35 2.27
N LYS A 157 -4.22 -17.04 2.07
CA LYS A 157 -3.86 -16.39 0.80
C LYS A 157 -2.34 -16.20 0.72
N ASP A 158 -1.77 -16.34 -0.47
CA ASP A 158 -0.32 -16.16 -0.68
C ASP A 158 0.06 -14.69 -0.94
N CYS A 159 -0.79 -13.96 -1.65
CA CYS A 159 -0.52 -12.61 -2.13
C CYS A 159 -1.82 -11.91 -2.51
N ASP A 160 -1.97 -10.63 -2.16
CA ASP A 160 -2.95 -9.76 -2.80
C ASP A 160 -2.28 -9.06 -3.98
N GLN A 161 -2.61 -9.51 -5.20
CA GLN A 161 -1.93 -9.03 -6.42
C GLN A 161 -2.06 -7.52 -6.57
N GLN A 162 -3.20 -6.91 -6.18
CA GLN A 162 -3.43 -5.48 -6.36
C GLN A 162 -2.44 -4.62 -5.54
N PHE A 163 -1.89 -5.17 -4.45
CA PHE A 163 -0.93 -4.49 -3.58
C PHE A 163 0.51 -4.94 -3.78
N CYS A 164 0.76 -5.97 -4.60
CA CYS A 164 2.08 -6.46 -4.93
C CYS A 164 2.66 -5.67 -6.12
N TRP A 165 3.40 -4.60 -5.83
CA TRP A 165 3.85 -3.63 -6.85
C TRP A 165 4.84 -4.22 -7.86
N ASN A 166 5.61 -5.22 -7.45
CA ASN A 166 6.56 -5.93 -8.30
C ASN A 166 5.98 -7.24 -8.83
N TYR A 167 4.65 -7.44 -8.77
CA TYR A 167 4.02 -8.69 -9.20
C TYR A 167 4.43 -9.06 -10.62
N GLU A 168 4.35 -8.14 -11.58
CA GLU A 168 4.74 -8.41 -12.97
C GLU A 168 6.26 -8.57 -13.17
N MET A 169 7.07 -7.86 -12.38
CA MET A 169 8.53 -8.01 -12.41
C MET A 169 8.99 -9.41 -12.00
N LEU A 170 8.20 -10.10 -11.17
CA LEU A 170 8.46 -11.47 -10.74
C LEU A 170 7.93 -12.54 -11.73
N SER A 171 7.28 -12.14 -12.83
CA SER A 171 6.62 -13.07 -13.77
C SER A 171 7.58 -14.15 -14.31
N GLU A 172 8.79 -13.77 -14.72
CA GLU A 172 9.77 -14.73 -15.25
C GLU A 172 10.32 -15.69 -14.18
N PHE A 173 10.45 -15.24 -12.92
CA PHE A 173 10.82 -16.11 -11.80
C PHE A 173 9.73 -17.15 -11.51
N ARG A 174 8.45 -16.73 -11.53
CA ARG A 174 7.31 -17.64 -11.35
C ARG A 174 7.24 -18.68 -12.47
N LYS A 175 7.34 -18.26 -13.73
CA LYS A 175 7.37 -19.16 -14.91
C LYS A 175 8.53 -20.16 -14.85
N SER A 176 9.66 -19.76 -14.26
CA SER A 176 10.84 -20.61 -14.10
C SER A 176 10.77 -21.58 -12.91
N GLY A 177 9.67 -21.60 -12.15
CA GLY A 177 9.50 -22.51 -11.02
C GLY A 177 10.39 -22.19 -9.82
N ILE A 178 10.80 -20.93 -9.66
CA ILE A 178 11.61 -20.50 -8.51
C ILE A 178 10.76 -20.54 -7.24
N HIS A 179 11.32 -21.09 -6.16
CA HIS A 179 10.62 -21.23 -4.89
C HIS A 179 10.16 -19.88 -4.34
N GLN A 180 8.96 -19.86 -3.74
CA GLN A 180 8.29 -18.65 -3.26
C GLN A 180 9.12 -17.83 -2.26
N SER A 181 10.04 -18.45 -1.51
CA SER A 181 10.95 -17.77 -0.58
C SER A 181 11.86 -16.71 -1.22
N TRP A 182 12.00 -16.74 -2.54
CA TRP A 182 12.74 -15.77 -3.34
C TRP A 182 11.87 -14.72 -4.02
N LEU A 183 10.55 -14.95 -4.07
CA LEU A 183 9.58 -14.06 -4.69
C LEU A 183 9.15 -13.01 -3.66
N VAL A 184 10.10 -12.14 -3.29
CA VAL A 184 9.87 -11.08 -2.29
C VAL A 184 8.80 -10.13 -2.81
N GLN A 185 7.73 -9.96 -2.04
CA GLN A 185 6.60 -9.09 -2.39
C GLN A 185 6.82 -7.71 -1.79
N TYR A 186 6.64 -6.66 -2.60
CA TYR A 186 6.79 -5.27 -2.16
C TYR A 186 5.44 -4.56 -2.23
N ILE A 187 5.10 -3.86 -1.15
CA ILE A 187 3.98 -2.90 -1.14
C ILE A 187 4.54 -1.50 -1.29
N GLN A 188 3.76 -0.60 -1.90
CA GLN A 188 3.97 0.84 -1.76
C GLN A 188 2.89 1.42 -0.85
N GLY A 189 3.28 2.24 0.11
CA GLY A 189 2.35 2.87 1.04
C GLY A 189 3.02 3.36 2.31
N TYR A 190 2.68 2.79 3.47
CA TYR A 190 3.27 3.17 4.75
C TYR A 190 3.28 1.99 5.72
N VAL A 191 4.36 1.87 6.50
CA VAL A 191 4.42 0.99 7.67
C VAL A 191 4.92 1.80 8.85
N GLY A 192 4.05 1.95 9.84
CA GLY A 192 4.32 2.64 11.10
C GLY A 192 4.17 1.71 12.30
N HIS A 193 4.88 2.02 13.39
CA HIS A 193 4.86 1.25 14.64
C HIS A 193 5.11 2.15 15.85
N PHE A 194 4.48 1.81 16.97
CA PHE A 194 4.94 2.24 18.29
C PHE A 194 4.55 1.22 19.37
N ASP A 195 5.33 1.16 20.44
CA ASP A 195 4.95 0.42 21.64
C ASP A 195 3.99 1.26 22.49
N THR A 196 2.88 0.67 22.90
CA THR A 196 1.92 1.36 23.78
C THR A 196 2.44 1.47 25.22
N LYS A 197 3.46 0.67 25.58
CA LYS A 197 3.98 0.45 26.95
C LYS A 197 2.94 -0.06 27.95
N ILE A 198 1.77 -0.47 27.48
CA ILE A 198 0.67 -1.00 28.28
C ILE A 198 0.44 -2.45 27.90
N ASN A 199 0.39 -3.35 28.89
CA ASN A 199 0.07 -4.77 28.72
C ASN A 199 0.84 -5.49 27.59
N ASN A 200 2.08 -5.06 27.30
CA ASN A 200 2.87 -5.53 26.16
C ASN A 200 2.11 -5.48 24.83
N ILE A 201 1.30 -4.44 24.63
CA ILE A 201 0.56 -4.19 23.40
C ILE A 201 1.42 -3.30 22.48
N GLN A 202 1.53 -3.70 21.23
CA GLN A 202 2.19 -2.95 20.16
C GLN A 202 1.16 -2.53 19.13
N PHE A 203 1.29 -1.31 18.61
CA PHE A 203 0.46 -0.79 17.54
C PHE A 203 1.25 -0.75 16.25
N TYR A 204 0.61 -1.16 15.15
CA TYR A 204 1.14 -0.99 13.80
C TYR A 204 0.07 -0.36 12.90
N LEU A 205 0.51 0.50 11.99
CA LEU A 205 -0.32 1.08 10.94
C LEU A 205 0.28 0.70 9.58
N ILE A 206 -0.44 -0.10 8.81
CA ILE A 206 0.01 -0.55 7.49
C ILE A 206 -0.96 -0.02 6.44
N SER A 207 -0.45 0.79 5.51
CA SER A 207 -1.21 1.22 4.34
C SER A 207 -0.61 0.65 3.07
N ARG A 208 -1.45 0.07 2.23
CA ARG A 208 -1.08 -0.57 0.96
C ARG A 208 -1.81 0.13 -0.18
N ARG A 209 -1.08 0.73 -1.11
CA ARG A 209 -1.64 1.37 -2.30
C ARG A 209 -1.73 0.37 -3.44
N ALA A 210 -2.86 0.32 -4.13
CA ALA A 210 -3.00 -0.53 -5.30
C ALA A 210 -2.23 0.03 -6.50
N TRP A 211 -1.71 -0.85 -7.35
CA TRP A 211 -0.94 -0.48 -8.53
C TRP A 211 -1.76 -0.43 -9.82
N ASN A 212 -2.95 -1.05 -9.89
CA ASN A 212 -3.77 -1.17 -11.12
C ASN A 212 -4.07 0.18 -11.79
N ARG A 213 -4.49 1.16 -10.97
CA ARG A 213 -4.54 2.62 -11.28
C ARG A 213 -3.55 3.40 -10.41
N GLY A 214 -2.37 2.81 -10.19
CA GLY A 214 -1.22 3.57 -9.73
C GLY A 214 -0.89 4.64 -10.77
N GLY A 215 -0.27 5.73 -10.35
CA GLY A 215 0.12 6.80 -11.27
C GLY A 215 0.05 8.17 -10.63
N THR A 216 0.35 9.18 -11.43
CA THR A 216 0.33 10.57 -10.99
C THR A 216 -1.09 11.12 -10.92
N ARG A 217 -1.34 12.02 -9.96
CA ARG A 217 -2.67 12.55 -9.60
C ARG A 217 -3.50 13.07 -10.78
N TYR A 218 -2.86 13.61 -11.81
CA TYR A 218 -3.55 14.24 -12.94
C TYR A 218 -3.78 13.30 -14.12
N ASN A 219 -3.04 12.20 -14.20
CA ASN A 219 -3.21 11.19 -15.25
C ASN A 219 -4.31 10.19 -14.94
N HIS A 220 -4.63 9.98 -13.65
CA HIS A 220 -5.58 8.95 -13.24
C HIS A 220 -6.57 9.46 -12.19
N ARG A 221 -7.80 9.83 -12.57
CA ARG A 221 -8.97 9.98 -11.66
C ARG A 221 -10.12 9.06 -12.04
N GLY A 222 -11.08 8.85 -11.14
CA GLY A 222 -12.18 7.92 -11.37
C GLY A 222 -11.75 6.46 -11.41
N ALA A 223 -12.58 5.64 -12.04
CA ALA A 223 -12.36 4.22 -12.29
C ALA A 223 -11.98 3.94 -13.75
N ASP A 224 -11.25 2.84 -13.98
CA ASP A 224 -11.09 2.24 -15.31
C ASP A 224 -12.24 1.28 -15.63
N ASP A 225 -12.28 0.79 -16.87
CA ASP A 225 -13.29 -0.15 -17.38
C ASP A 225 -13.28 -1.52 -16.68
N GLN A 226 -12.23 -1.82 -15.91
CA GLN A 226 -12.09 -3.03 -15.09
C GLN A 226 -12.54 -2.81 -13.64
N GLY A 227 -13.02 -1.61 -13.28
CA GLY A 227 -13.49 -1.31 -11.93
C GLY A 227 -12.39 -0.94 -10.94
N HIS A 228 -11.13 -0.74 -11.37
CA HIS A 228 -10.10 -0.24 -10.46
C HIS A 228 -10.22 1.27 -10.32
N THR A 229 -10.16 1.75 -9.07
CA THR A 229 -10.23 3.19 -8.79
C THR A 229 -8.85 3.79 -8.55
N SER A 230 -8.67 5.04 -8.97
CA SER A 230 -7.48 5.82 -8.62
C SER A 230 -7.33 5.98 -7.12
N ASN A 231 -6.08 6.10 -6.66
CA ASN A 231 -5.72 6.33 -5.26
C ASN A 231 -6.38 5.31 -4.31
N TYR A 232 -6.58 4.07 -4.77
CA TYR A 232 -7.10 3.01 -3.94
C TYR A 232 -6.06 2.57 -2.91
N VAL A 233 -6.41 2.68 -1.63
CA VAL A 233 -5.53 2.35 -0.50
C VAL A 233 -6.31 1.56 0.54
N GLU A 234 -5.76 0.43 0.96
CA GLU A 234 -6.19 -0.31 2.14
C GLU A 234 -5.30 0.08 3.32
N THR A 235 -5.92 0.53 4.41
CA THR A 235 -5.22 0.91 5.65
C THR A 235 -5.69 0.00 6.78
N GLU A 236 -4.72 -0.66 7.42
CA GLU A 236 -4.92 -1.61 8.49
C GLU A 236 -4.24 -1.12 9.78
N GLN A 237 -5.01 -1.10 10.87
CA GLN A 237 -4.48 -0.95 12.21
C GLN A 237 -4.33 -2.33 12.83
N LEU A 238 -3.17 -2.62 13.42
CA LEU A 238 -2.92 -3.86 14.15
C LEU A 238 -2.60 -3.53 15.60
N LEU A 239 -3.29 -4.17 16.53
CA LEU A 239 -2.85 -4.31 17.91
C LEU A 239 -2.39 -5.74 18.13
N ILE A 240 -1.17 -5.90 18.63
CA ILE A 240 -0.59 -7.20 18.96
C ILE A 240 -0.23 -7.16 20.44
N GLN A 241 -0.88 -8.02 21.22
CA GLN A 241 -0.60 -8.21 22.63
C GLN A 241 0.29 -9.44 22.82
N LYS A 242 1.44 -9.23 23.44
CA LYS A 242 2.34 -10.32 23.84
C LYS A 242 1.99 -10.81 25.23
N GLU A 243 1.43 -12.01 25.32
CA GLU A 243 1.02 -12.64 26.57
C GLU A 243 1.92 -13.83 26.90
N LYS A 244 2.39 -13.91 28.16
CA LYS A 244 3.19 -15.04 28.63
C LYS A 244 2.31 -16.25 28.91
N LEU A 245 2.72 -17.41 28.42
CA LEU A 245 2.08 -18.68 28.74
C LEU A 245 2.69 -19.27 30.02
N GLY A 246 2.02 -19.05 31.15
CA GLY A 246 2.42 -19.61 32.45
C GLY A 246 3.86 -19.25 32.85
N ASN A 247 4.61 -20.22 33.38
CA ASN A 247 6.01 -20.05 33.80
C ASN A 247 7.03 -20.30 32.67
N ASN A 248 6.58 -20.54 31.44
CA ASN A 248 7.45 -20.91 30.32
C ASN A 248 7.98 -19.68 29.55
N THR A 249 9.02 -19.91 28.73
CA THR A 249 9.62 -18.93 27.80
C THR A 249 8.81 -18.66 26.53
N TYR A 250 7.64 -19.29 26.36
CA TYR A 250 6.79 -19.16 25.17
C TYR A 250 5.75 -18.04 25.35
N TYR A 251 5.43 -17.37 24.23
CA TYR A 251 4.51 -16.24 24.20
C TYR A 251 3.40 -16.47 23.18
N ASN A 252 2.18 -16.11 23.56
CA ASN A 252 1.07 -15.95 22.64
C ASN A 252 0.98 -14.51 22.15
N PHE A 253 0.53 -14.34 20.91
CA PHE A 253 0.38 -13.04 20.27
C PHE A 253 -1.08 -12.81 19.88
N ASN A 254 -1.90 -12.41 20.86
CA ASN A 254 -3.29 -12.02 20.58
C ASN A 254 -3.27 -10.83 19.63
N THR A 255 -4.01 -10.92 18.53
CA THR A 255 -3.95 -9.95 17.44
C THR A 255 -5.34 -9.41 17.15
N VAL A 256 -5.48 -8.09 17.13
CA VAL A 256 -6.69 -7.41 16.64
C VAL A 256 -6.34 -6.60 15.41
N SER A 257 -7.16 -6.70 14.36
CA SER A 257 -6.99 -5.97 13.11
C SER A 257 -8.26 -5.18 12.76
N TYR A 258 -8.07 -3.96 12.29
CA TYR A 258 -9.12 -3.12 11.72
C TYR A 258 -8.70 -2.60 10.35
N VAL A 259 -9.46 -2.91 9.31
CA VAL A 259 -9.23 -2.45 7.95
C VAL A 259 -10.25 -1.39 7.53
N GLN A 260 -9.78 -0.35 6.87
CA GLN A 260 -10.60 0.62 6.15
C GLN A 260 -9.95 0.96 4.81
N ILE A 261 -10.75 1.42 3.84
CA ILE A 261 -10.28 1.70 2.48
C ILE A 261 -10.62 3.13 2.06
N ARG A 262 -9.87 3.63 1.08
CA ARG A 262 -10.21 4.85 0.33
C ARG A 262 -9.97 4.66 -1.15
N GLY A 263 -10.58 5.53 -1.94
CA GLY A 263 -10.35 5.60 -3.38
C GLY A 263 -11.17 6.71 -4.03
N SER A 264 -10.90 6.96 -5.31
CA SER A 264 -11.72 7.86 -6.12
C SER A 264 -13.16 7.34 -6.25
N ILE A 265 -14.08 8.19 -6.73
CA ILE A 265 -15.45 7.74 -7.03
C ILE A 265 -15.38 6.62 -8.09
N PRO A 266 -16.09 5.50 -7.88
CA PRO A 266 -16.02 4.31 -8.75
C PRO A 266 -16.90 4.46 -9.99
N LEU A 267 -16.70 5.56 -10.71
CA LEU A 267 -17.31 5.87 -11.99
C LEU A 267 -16.20 6.22 -12.99
N VAL A 268 -16.48 6.04 -14.27
CA VAL A 268 -15.53 6.37 -15.35
C VAL A 268 -15.61 7.86 -15.63
N TRP A 269 -14.58 8.58 -15.19
CA TRP A 269 -14.41 10.01 -15.45
C TRP A 269 -12.94 10.39 -15.40
N SER A 270 -12.59 11.49 -16.05
CA SER A 270 -11.27 12.10 -15.97
C SER A 270 -11.39 13.61 -15.82
N GLN A 271 -10.29 14.25 -15.46
CA GLN A 271 -10.27 15.69 -15.29
C GLN A 271 -8.98 16.23 -15.91
N LYS A 272 -9.12 17.10 -16.92
CA LYS A 272 -7.99 17.69 -17.64
C LYS A 272 -8.03 19.21 -17.49
N GLY A 273 -6.87 19.87 -17.58
CA GLY A 273 -6.78 21.33 -17.58
C GLY A 273 -5.92 21.91 -16.45
N TYR A 274 -5.27 23.04 -16.75
CA TYR A 274 -4.21 23.65 -15.94
C TYR A 274 -4.71 24.69 -14.92
N THR A 275 -5.74 25.47 -15.27
CA THR A 275 -6.28 26.58 -14.47
C THR A 275 -7.75 26.40 -14.10
N LYS A 276 -8.55 25.82 -15.02
CA LYS A 276 -9.91 25.34 -14.76
C LYS A 276 -9.97 23.87 -15.19
N SER A 277 -10.04 23.00 -14.20
CA SER A 277 -10.02 21.56 -14.38
C SER A 277 -11.39 21.09 -14.90
N GLU A 278 -11.49 20.78 -16.19
CA GLU A 278 -12.71 20.34 -16.85
C GLU A 278 -12.97 18.85 -16.60
N LEU A 279 -14.20 18.50 -16.26
CA LEU A 279 -14.63 17.14 -15.98
C LEU A 279 -15.10 16.45 -17.26
N PHE A 280 -14.49 15.31 -17.58
CA PHE A 280 -14.91 14.43 -18.66
C PHE A 280 -15.57 13.19 -18.07
N TYR A 281 -16.88 13.05 -18.25
CA TYR A 281 -17.66 11.91 -17.77
C TYR A 281 -18.03 10.99 -18.92
N GLU A 282 -17.84 9.68 -18.76
CA GLU A 282 -18.28 8.69 -19.75
C GLU A 282 -19.80 8.65 -19.82
N GLN A 283 -20.35 8.95 -21.00
CA GLN A 283 -21.79 9.09 -21.21
C GLN A 283 -22.47 7.73 -21.45
N ASN A 284 -21.72 6.70 -21.84
CA ASN A 284 -22.23 5.36 -22.02
C ASN A 284 -22.60 4.73 -20.67
N GLN A 285 -23.90 4.73 -20.39
CA GLN A 285 -24.49 4.20 -19.17
C GLN A 285 -24.17 2.72 -18.93
N ASN A 286 -23.95 1.91 -19.98
CA ASN A 286 -23.59 0.52 -19.82
C ASN A 286 -22.14 0.38 -19.31
N ILE A 287 -21.21 1.19 -19.81
CA ILE A 287 -19.83 1.22 -19.32
C ILE A 287 -19.80 1.67 -17.85
N GLN A 288 -20.57 2.71 -17.50
CA GLN A 288 -20.66 3.18 -16.12
C GLN A 288 -21.20 2.11 -15.17
N LYS A 289 -22.33 1.49 -15.53
CA LYS A 289 -22.94 0.42 -14.74
C LYS A 289 -22.02 -0.79 -14.59
N ASN A 290 -21.38 -1.22 -15.68
CA ASN A 290 -20.45 -2.36 -15.65
C ASN A 290 -19.26 -2.07 -14.73
N THR A 291 -18.61 -0.91 -14.91
CA THR A 291 -17.49 -0.46 -14.07
C THR A 291 -17.86 -0.42 -12.59
N PHE A 292 -19.02 0.17 -12.28
CA PHE A 292 -19.55 0.26 -10.93
C PHE A 292 -19.79 -1.12 -10.31
N ASN A 293 -20.38 -2.03 -11.08
CA ASN A 293 -20.66 -3.41 -10.65
C ASN A 293 -19.38 -4.22 -10.42
N LEU A 294 -18.41 -4.11 -11.32
CA LEU A 294 -17.10 -4.76 -11.16
C LEU A 294 -16.40 -4.27 -9.89
N HIS A 295 -16.37 -2.95 -9.68
CA HIS A 295 -15.75 -2.36 -8.49
C HIS A 295 -16.39 -2.88 -7.19
N PHE A 296 -17.71 -2.72 -7.04
CA PHE A 296 -18.38 -3.11 -5.80
C PHE A 296 -18.50 -4.61 -5.65
N GLY A 297 -18.61 -5.38 -6.74
CA GLY A 297 -18.54 -6.84 -6.70
C GLY A 297 -17.23 -7.33 -6.09
N GLN A 298 -16.09 -6.72 -6.47
CA GLN A 298 -14.80 -7.04 -5.87
C GLN A 298 -14.73 -6.62 -4.39
N LEU A 299 -15.22 -5.42 -4.03
CA LEU A 299 -15.23 -4.98 -2.63
C LEU A 299 -16.11 -5.87 -1.74
N ILE A 300 -17.27 -6.30 -2.23
CA ILE A 300 -18.18 -7.19 -1.49
C ILE A 300 -17.53 -8.57 -1.33
N LYS A 301 -16.83 -9.06 -2.36
CA LYS A 301 -16.07 -10.31 -2.25
C LYS A 301 -14.98 -10.23 -1.18
N ASP A 302 -14.28 -9.09 -1.07
CA ASP A 302 -13.17 -8.93 -0.14
C ASP A 302 -13.60 -8.56 1.28
N TYR A 303 -14.67 -7.77 1.43
CA TYR A 303 -15.06 -7.15 2.70
C TYR A 303 -16.52 -7.39 3.11
N GLN A 304 -17.32 -8.09 2.30
CA GLN A 304 -18.74 -8.41 2.51
C GLN A 304 -19.69 -7.21 2.43
N LYS A 305 -19.51 -6.19 3.28
CA LYS A 305 -20.36 -4.98 3.30
C LYS A 305 -19.50 -3.72 3.15
N VAL A 306 -20.07 -2.68 2.56
CA VAL A 306 -19.35 -1.42 2.33
C VAL A 306 -20.19 -0.23 2.79
N LEU A 307 -19.66 0.56 3.72
CA LEU A 307 -20.17 1.89 4.03
C LEU A 307 -19.37 2.91 3.20
N CYS A 308 -20.00 3.46 2.17
CA CYS A 308 -19.44 4.50 1.32
C CYS A 308 -19.63 5.87 1.98
N LEU A 309 -18.54 6.52 2.36
CA LEU A 309 -18.54 7.87 2.92
C LEU A 309 -18.01 8.86 1.88
N ASN A 310 -18.92 9.63 1.29
CA ASN A 310 -18.61 10.60 0.25
C ASN A 310 -18.34 11.99 0.84
N LEU A 311 -17.12 12.49 0.64
CA LEU A 311 -16.63 13.77 1.18
C LEU A 311 -16.58 14.91 0.16
N LEU A 312 -17.19 14.75 -1.00
CA LEU A 312 -17.17 15.72 -2.08
C LEU A 312 -17.85 17.05 -1.68
N GLN A 313 -17.45 18.16 -2.30
CA GLN A 313 -17.94 19.51 -2.01
C GLN A 313 -19.17 19.86 -2.85
N MET A 314 -20.23 20.43 -2.25
CA MET A 314 -21.40 20.88 -3.02
C MET A 314 -21.13 22.11 -3.88
N GLN A 315 -20.23 22.99 -3.44
CA GLN A 315 -19.98 24.28 -4.09
C GLN A 315 -19.16 24.16 -5.38
N ASN A 316 -18.57 22.99 -5.63
CA ASN A 316 -17.84 22.70 -6.86
C ASN A 316 -18.75 21.92 -7.82
N GLU A 317 -19.04 22.49 -8.99
CA GLU A 317 -19.98 21.91 -9.97
C GLU A 317 -19.59 20.48 -10.39
N SER A 318 -18.29 20.21 -10.57
CA SER A 318 -17.80 18.87 -10.92
C SER A 318 -17.94 17.88 -9.76
N GLU A 319 -17.61 18.30 -8.54
CA GLU A 319 -17.78 17.44 -7.36
C GLU A 319 -19.27 17.16 -7.07
N TYR A 320 -20.14 18.16 -7.26
CA TYR A 320 -21.58 18.03 -7.14
C TYR A 320 -22.16 17.06 -8.18
N PHE A 321 -21.78 17.23 -9.46
CA PHE A 321 -22.21 16.34 -10.54
C PHE A 321 -21.83 14.88 -10.25
N LEU A 322 -20.57 14.63 -9.89
CA LEU A 322 -20.10 13.28 -9.57
C LEU A 322 -20.81 12.69 -8.34
N THR A 323 -21.12 13.51 -7.34
CA THR A 323 -21.90 13.08 -6.17
C THR A 323 -23.29 12.63 -6.58
N LYS A 324 -23.98 13.42 -7.41
CA LYS A 324 -25.32 13.07 -7.91
C LYS A 324 -25.31 11.77 -8.70
N GLU A 325 -24.35 11.60 -9.62
CA GLU A 325 -24.23 10.37 -10.41
C GLU A 325 -23.90 9.17 -9.53
N TYR A 326 -22.99 9.33 -8.57
CA TYR A 326 -22.64 8.24 -7.65
C TYR A 326 -23.86 7.78 -6.83
N GLU A 327 -24.65 8.72 -6.32
CA GLU A 327 -25.91 8.41 -5.63
C GLU A 327 -26.93 7.73 -6.54
N ASN A 328 -27.05 8.18 -7.79
CA ASN A 328 -27.94 7.57 -8.76
C ASN A 328 -27.56 6.11 -9.02
N HIS A 329 -26.26 5.82 -9.19
CA HIS A 329 -25.77 4.46 -9.35
C HIS A 329 -26.04 3.58 -8.12
N ILE A 330 -25.85 4.10 -6.90
CA ILE A 330 -26.17 3.35 -5.67
C ILE A 330 -27.68 3.08 -5.56
N LYS A 331 -28.52 4.10 -5.75
CA LYS A 331 -29.98 4.01 -5.58
C LYS A 331 -30.63 3.07 -6.59
N ASN A 332 -30.14 3.09 -7.84
CA ASN A 332 -30.73 2.31 -8.92
C ASN A 332 -30.23 0.87 -9.00
N ASN A 333 -29.20 0.51 -8.22
CA ASN A 333 -28.60 -0.81 -8.26
C ASN A 333 -29.22 -1.74 -7.21
N LYS A 334 -30.25 -2.50 -7.63
CA LYS A 334 -31.00 -3.39 -6.75
C LYS A 334 -30.15 -4.53 -6.19
N ASP A 335 -29.22 -5.05 -6.99
CA ASP A 335 -28.40 -6.22 -6.62
C ASP A 335 -27.41 -5.90 -5.48
N LEU A 336 -26.91 -4.66 -5.45
CA LEU A 336 -25.93 -4.21 -4.46
C LEU A 336 -26.57 -3.59 -3.21
N LYS A 337 -27.89 -3.30 -3.23
CA LYS A 337 -28.58 -2.53 -2.19
C LYS A 337 -28.42 -3.08 -0.77
N GLN A 338 -28.35 -4.40 -0.61
CA GLN A 338 -28.21 -5.04 0.71
C GLN A 338 -26.77 -5.01 1.28
N TYR A 339 -25.78 -4.73 0.42
CA TYR A 339 -24.36 -4.75 0.78
C TYR A 339 -23.77 -3.35 0.93
N LEU A 340 -24.44 -2.34 0.37
CA LEU A 340 -23.95 -0.96 0.31
C LEU A 340 -24.78 -0.02 1.18
N ASN A 341 -24.10 0.66 2.10
CA ASN A 341 -24.63 1.83 2.78
C ASN A 341 -23.92 3.07 2.23
N TYR A 342 -24.65 4.17 2.06
CA TYR A 342 -24.09 5.42 1.56
C TYR A 342 -24.36 6.56 2.52
N GLN A 343 -23.32 7.35 2.79
CA GLN A 343 -23.39 8.57 3.57
C GLN A 343 -22.66 9.69 2.85
N TYR A 344 -23.34 10.80 2.65
CA TYR A 344 -22.74 12.03 2.16
C TYR A 344 -22.34 12.95 3.34
N PHE A 345 -21.22 13.67 3.19
CA PHE A 345 -20.78 14.68 4.15
C PHE A 345 -19.95 15.77 3.45
N ASP A 346 -20.45 17.00 3.39
CA ASP A 346 -19.68 18.13 2.83
C ASP A 346 -18.55 18.53 3.78
N PHE A 347 -17.37 17.93 3.60
CA PHE A 347 -16.25 18.18 4.51
C PHE A 347 -15.82 19.65 4.51
N HIS A 348 -15.85 20.32 3.35
CA HIS A 348 -15.35 21.69 3.24
C HIS A 348 -16.24 22.65 4.00
N ASP A 349 -17.56 22.51 3.86
CA ASP A 349 -18.52 23.36 4.56
C ASP A 349 -18.57 23.05 6.07
N GLN A 350 -18.61 21.76 6.42
CA GLN A 350 -18.81 21.33 7.81
C GLN A 350 -17.57 21.50 8.69
N CYS A 351 -16.38 21.59 8.09
CA CYS A 351 -15.10 21.76 8.80
C CYS A 351 -14.45 23.13 8.57
N LYS A 352 -15.21 24.13 8.10
CA LYS A 352 -14.71 25.52 7.96
C LYS A 352 -14.10 26.00 9.28
N GLY A 353 -12.98 26.72 9.19
CA GLY A 353 -12.28 27.25 10.37
C GLY A 353 -11.66 26.17 11.28
N ASN A 354 -11.32 24.99 10.75
CA ASN A 354 -10.79 23.84 11.50
C ASN A 354 -11.75 23.30 12.59
N ASN A 355 -13.07 23.49 12.42
CA ASN A 355 -14.06 22.94 13.34
C ASN A 355 -14.33 21.46 13.05
N TYR A 356 -13.53 20.58 13.64
CA TYR A 356 -13.66 19.13 13.43
C TYR A 356 -14.78 18.46 14.23
N LYS A 357 -15.50 19.19 15.09
CA LYS A 357 -16.60 18.63 15.91
C LYS A 357 -17.76 18.09 15.07
N SER A 358 -17.98 18.63 13.88
CA SER A 358 -19.01 18.13 12.95
C SER A 358 -18.71 16.71 12.47
N ILE A 359 -17.41 16.35 12.36
CA ILE A 359 -16.98 14.99 12.06
C ILE A 359 -17.38 14.07 13.20
N ASP A 360 -17.18 14.48 14.46
CA ASP A 360 -17.52 13.63 15.61
C ASP A 360 -19.01 13.30 15.64
N LYS A 361 -19.87 14.29 15.39
CA LYS A 361 -21.33 14.08 15.26
C LYS A 361 -21.67 13.06 14.18
N LEU A 362 -21.08 13.19 12.99
CA LEU A 362 -21.24 12.22 11.91
C LEU A 362 -20.81 10.83 12.36
N LEU A 363 -19.63 10.71 12.97
CA LEU A 363 -19.07 9.44 13.37
C LEU A 363 -19.90 8.75 14.45
N TYR A 364 -20.48 9.48 15.40
CA TYR A 364 -21.42 8.90 16.38
C TYR A 364 -22.66 8.32 15.70
N THR A 365 -23.21 9.00 14.68
CA THR A 365 -24.33 8.47 13.89
C THR A 365 -23.96 7.21 13.12
N LEU A 366 -22.74 7.13 12.58
CA LEU A 366 -22.26 5.98 11.82
C LEU A 366 -21.73 4.84 12.70
N GLN A 367 -21.44 5.12 13.98
CA GLN A 367 -20.80 4.17 14.89
C GLN A 367 -21.53 2.84 15.03
N PRO A 368 -22.89 2.77 15.13
CA PRO A 368 -23.59 1.49 15.17
C PRO A 368 -23.34 0.63 13.92
N THR A 369 -23.35 1.26 12.73
CA THR A 369 -23.07 0.57 11.46
C THR A 369 -21.62 0.08 11.42
N ILE A 370 -20.67 0.93 11.78
CA ILE A 370 -19.23 0.58 11.78
C ILE A 370 -18.95 -0.54 12.78
N LYS A 371 -19.54 -0.50 13.98
CA LYS A 371 -19.42 -1.57 14.99
C LYS A 371 -20.06 -2.87 14.51
N GLY A 372 -21.16 -2.80 13.77
CA GLY A 372 -21.80 -3.96 13.15
C GLY A 372 -20.93 -4.65 12.08
N PHE A 373 -19.84 -4.04 11.62
CA PHE A 373 -18.85 -4.69 10.77
C PHE A 373 -17.88 -5.59 11.53
N ASN A 374 -17.89 -5.54 12.87
CA ASN A 374 -16.94 -6.22 13.73
C ASN A 374 -15.47 -5.81 13.48
N LEU A 375 -14.61 -6.24 14.39
CA LEU A 375 -13.16 -6.24 14.21
C LEU A 375 -12.70 -7.65 13.89
N TYR A 376 -11.60 -7.79 13.16
CA TYR A 376 -10.90 -9.06 13.17
C TYR A 376 -10.17 -9.20 14.50
N TYR A 377 -10.31 -10.34 15.18
CA TYR A 377 -9.42 -10.68 16.27
C TYR A 377 -9.10 -12.16 16.29
N GLU A 378 -7.90 -12.46 16.77
CA GLU A 378 -7.35 -13.79 16.99
C GLU A 378 -6.79 -13.83 18.41
N LYS A 379 -7.42 -14.61 19.28
CA LYS A 379 -7.03 -14.74 20.69
C LYS A 379 -6.74 -16.19 21.02
N TYR A 380 -5.64 -16.44 21.72
CA TYR A 380 -5.25 -17.77 22.15
C TYR A 380 -5.85 -18.06 23.53
N GLU A 381 -6.57 -19.17 23.66
CA GLU A 381 -7.17 -19.66 24.90
C GLU A 381 -6.73 -21.11 25.13
N GLY A 382 -5.62 -21.27 25.86
CA GLY A 382 -4.97 -22.57 26.03
C GLY A 382 -4.47 -23.11 24.70
N GLU A 383 -4.97 -24.29 24.31
CA GLU A 383 -4.67 -24.94 23.02
C GLU A 383 -5.60 -24.50 21.87
N SER A 384 -6.64 -23.71 22.18
CA SER A 384 -7.61 -23.24 21.20
C SER A 384 -7.35 -21.80 20.77
N THR A 385 -7.79 -21.44 19.57
CA THR A 385 -7.70 -20.07 19.05
C THR A 385 -9.10 -19.59 18.69
N GLN A 386 -9.57 -18.53 19.36
CA GLN A 386 -10.81 -17.86 19.02
C GLN A 386 -10.54 -16.86 17.89
N ILE A 387 -11.35 -16.93 16.82
CA ILE A 387 -11.24 -16.05 15.67
C ILE A 387 -12.58 -15.35 15.43
N GLN A 388 -12.55 -14.04 15.26
CA GLN A 388 -13.64 -13.24 14.71
C GLN A 388 -13.18 -12.55 13.44
N LEU A 389 -14.06 -12.45 12.45
CA LEU A 389 -13.81 -11.78 11.19
C LEU A 389 -14.48 -10.40 11.16
N GLN A 390 -13.80 -9.44 10.54
CA GLN A 390 -14.42 -8.21 10.08
C GLN A 390 -15.27 -8.51 8.83
N GLN A 391 -16.54 -8.10 8.87
CA GLN A 391 -17.61 -8.39 7.89
C GLN A 391 -18.14 -7.13 7.19
N GLY A 392 -17.34 -6.06 7.20
CA GLY A 392 -17.63 -4.84 6.46
C GLY A 392 -16.47 -3.87 6.47
N VAL A 393 -16.50 -2.87 5.59
CA VAL A 393 -15.44 -1.87 5.48
C VAL A 393 -16.03 -0.48 5.29
N VAL A 394 -15.37 0.53 5.86
CA VAL A 394 -15.66 1.92 5.51
C VAL A 394 -14.80 2.31 4.31
N ARG A 395 -15.44 2.79 3.26
CA ARG A 395 -14.81 3.29 2.04
C ARG A 395 -14.97 4.80 1.99
N THR A 396 -13.87 5.52 2.18
CA THR A 396 -13.89 7.00 2.14
C THR A 396 -13.56 7.50 0.73
N ASN A 397 -14.42 8.36 0.18
CA ASN A 397 -14.25 8.96 -1.13
C ASN A 397 -13.95 10.45 -1.02
N CYS A 398 -12.99 10.91 -1.80
CA CYS A 398 -12.80 12.32 -2.13
C CYS A 398 -12.39 12.44 -3.59
N LEU A 399 -12.66 13.60 -4.19
CA LEU A 399 -12.17 13.91 -5.54
C LEU A 399 -10.64 13.80 -5.60
N ASP A 400 -9.95 14.30 -4.57
CA ASP A 400 -8.54 14.69 -4.74
C ASP A 400 -7.73 14.95 -3.47
N CYS A 401 -8.36 14.87 -2.31
CA CYS A 401 -7.82 15.36 -1.07
C CYS A 401 -7.41 14.21 -0.16
N LEU A 402 -6.14 13.83 -0.26
CA LEU A 402 -5.55 12.95 0.74
C LEU A 402 -5.77 13.52 2.16
N ASP A 403 -5.78 14.84 2.28
CA ASP A 403 -6.06 15.58 3.50
C ASP A 403 -7.46 15.30 4.14
N ARG A 404 -8.58 15.51 3.43
CA ARG A 404 -9.93 15.30 4.01
C ARG A 404 -10.15 13.83 4.36
N THR A 405 -9.69 12.93 3.48
CA THR A 405 -9.80 11.49 3.70
C THR A 405 -8.96 11.03 4.90
N ASN A 406 -7.72 11.51 5.04
CA ASN A 406 -6.84 11.10 6.13
C ASN A 406 -7.39 11.51 7.50
N VAL A 407 -7.95 12.72 7.63
CA VAL A 407 -8.53 13.21 8.90
C VAL A 407 -9.71 12.35 9.34
N ILE A 408 -10.66 12.06 8.43
CA ILE A 408 -11.83 11.25 8.77
C ILE A 408 -11.43 9.80 9.05
N MET A 409 -10.56 9.22 8.22
CA MET A 409 -10.06 7.86 8.41
C MET A 409 -9.30 7.72 9.74
N MET A 410 -8.55 8.74 10.16
CA MET A 410 -7.89 8.77 11.47
C MET A 410 -8.89 8.77 12.62
N LYS A 411 -9.94 9.61 12.57
CA LYS A 411 -10.97 9.65 13.62
C LYS A 411 -11.77 8.33 13.68
N ILE A 412 -12.10 7.72 12.53
CA ILE A 412 -12.67 6.37 12.46
C ILE A 412 -11.70 5.35 13.09
N GLY A 413 -10.42 5.44 12.72
CA GLY A 413 -9.35 4.59 13.24
C GLY A 413 -9.20 4.71 14.75
N ALA A 414 -9.40 5.89 15.33
CA ALA A 414 -9.34 6.11 16.77
C ALA A 414 -10.56 5.52 17.50
N LEU A 415 -11.77 5.63 16.94
CA LEU A 415 -12.93 4.89 17.47
C LEU A 415 -12.66 3.38 17.46
N ALA A 416 -12.17 2.86 16.33
CA ALA A 416 -11.78 1.46 16.22
C ALA A 416 -10.67 1.10 17.21
N LEU A 417 -9.66 1.96 17.42
CA LEU A 417 -8.59 1.73 18.39
C LEU A 417 -9.16 1.51 19.80
N SER A 418 -10.13 2.34 20.23
CA SER A 418 -10.81 2.15 21.52
C SER A 418 -11.48 0.79 21.62
N ASP A 419 -12.16 0.34 20.57
CA ASP A 419 -12.82 -0.96 20.54
C ASP A 419 -11.80 -2.11 20.47
N MET A 420 -10.67 -1.94 19.75
CA MET A 420 -9.59 -2.93 19.67
C MET A 420 -8.94 -3.18 21.04
N PHE A 421 -8.69 -2.12 21.82
CA PHE A 421 -8.19 -2.27 23.19
C PHE A 421 -9.22 -2.95 24.09
N LEU A 422 -10.52 -2.65 23.92
CA LEU A 422 -11.59 -3.28 24.69
C LEU A 422 -11.65 -4.80 24.43
N VAL A 423 -11.48 -5.23 23.17
CA VAL A 423 -11.39 -6.66 22.79
C VAL A 423 -10.20 -7.36 23.49
N LEU A 424 -9.10 -6.63 23.75
CA LEU A 424 -7.95 -7.10 24.52
C LEU A 424 -8.14 -6.93 26.04
N ASN A 425 -9.39 -6.79 26.52
CA ASN A 425 -9.76 -6.57 27.93
C ASN A 425 -9.10 -5.33 28.55
N TYR A 426 -8.84 -4.30 27.74
CA TYR A 426 -8.25 -3.05 28.19
C TYR A 426 -9.17 -1.86 27.88
N ASN A 427 -9.83 -1.32 28.91
CA ASN A 427 -10.67 -0.13 28.75
C ASN A 427 -9.81 1.15 28.77
N LEU A 428 -9.53 1.71 27.59
CA LEU A 428 -8.80 2.98 27.46
C LEU A 428 -9.49 4.15 28.18
N LYS A 429 -10.83 4.21 28.15
CA LYS A 429 -11.58 5.36 28.69
C LYS A 429 -11.42 5.48 30.21
N GLU A 430 -11.58 4.36 30.91
CA GLU A 430 -11.44 4.28 32.36
C GLU A 430 -9.99 4.43 32.81
N LYS A 431 -9.06 3.78 32.11
CA LYS A 431 -7.68 3.66 32.58
C LYS A 431 -6.76 4.81 32.16
N GLN A 432 -7.10 5.53 31.10
CA GLN A 432 -6.09 6.34 30.36
C GLN A 432 -6.63 7.66 29.80
N LEU A 433 -7.94 7.81 29.57
CA LEU A 433 -8.52 9.02 28.98
C LEU A 433 -9.30 9.87 30.00
N SER A 434 -9.19 9.58 31.30
CA SER A 434 -9.86 10.33 32.38
C SER A 434 -11.36 10.53 32.14
N GLY A 435 -12.04 9.55 31.51
CA GLY A 435 -13.46 9.63 31.16
C GLY A 435 -13.80 10.51 29.94
N ILE A 436 -12.82 11.19 29.33
CA ILE A 436 -13.00 11.99 28.12
C ILE A 436 -13.13 11.07 26.90
N ASN A 437 -13.94 11.47 25.93
CA ASN A 437 -14.09 10.71 24.69
C ASN A 437 -12.78 10.71 23.88
N ILE A 438 -12.43 9.58 23.26
CA ILE A 438 -11.23 9.46 22.43
C ILE A 438 -11.19 10.49 21.28
N LEU A 439 -12.35 10.85 20.70
CA LEU A 439 -12.42 11.84 19.62
C LEU A 439 -12.13 13.26 20.13
N GLU A 440 -12.67 13.62 21.29
CA GLU A 440 -12.41 14.90 21.94
C GLU A 440 -10.92 14.98 22.33
N HIS A 441 -10.37 13.88 22.84
CA HIS A 441 -8.97 13.81 23.23
C HIS A 441 -8.03 13.93 22.01
N LEU A 442 -8.41 13.47 20.82
CA LEU A 442 -7.62 13.70 19.61
C LEU A 442 -7.48 15.19 19.27
N ASP A 443 -8.53 15.96 19.52
CA ASP A 443 -8.61 17.39 19.17
C ASP A 443 -7.94 18.29 20.23
N ILE A 444 -7.60 17.75 21.41
CA ILE A 444 -6.81 18.46 22.43
C ILE A 444 -5.36 18.62 21.94
N ASN A 445 -4.82 19.84 22.06
CA ASN A 445 -3.44 20.21 21.73
C ASN A 445 -2.66 20.64 22.99
N SER A 446 -2.76 19.89 24.08
CA SER A 446 -2.06 20.19 25.34
C SER A 446 -1.04 19.11 25.71
N ASN A 447 -0.05 19.48 26.53
CA ASN A 447 0.99 18.59 27.08
C ASN A 447 0.45 17.51 28.05
N LEU A 448 -0.86 17.47 28.29
CA LEU A 448 -1.54 16.50 29.16
C LEU A 448 -2.11 15.29 28.38
N GLN A 449 -1.80 15.19 27.08
CA GLN A 449 -2.34 14.13 26.24
C GLN A 449 -1.74 12.76 26.54
N ASN A 450 -2.62 11.74 26.53
CA ASN A 450 -2.24 10.35 26.50
C ASN A 450 -1.19 10.02 25.41
N THR A 451 -0.05 9.45 25.80
CA THR A 451 1.07 9.14 24.89
C THR A 451 0.68 8.21 23.74
N ILE A 452 -0.25 7.28 23.95
CA ILE A 452 -0.74 6.39 22.88
C ILE A 452 -1.43 7.21 21.78
N LEU A 453 -2.25 8.19 22.16
CA LEU A 453 -2.97 9.04 21.20
C LEU A 453 -2.04 10.02 20.49
N ILE A 454 -1.00 10.53 21.16
CA ILE A 454 0.05 11.33 20.51
C ILE A 454 0.74 10.50 19.42
N ASN A 455 1.24 9.31 19.80
CA ASN A 455 1.92 8.42 18.86
C ASN A 455 0.99 7.99 17.73
N PHE A 456 -0.27 7.69 18.02
CA PHE A 456 -1.29 7.38 17.02
C PHE A 456 -1.48 8.52 16.01
N LYS A 457 -1.63 9.77 16.48
CA LYS A 457 -1.71 10.96 15.61
C LYS A 457 -0.47 11.10 14.73
N HIS A 458 0.71 10.85 15.30
CA HIS A 458 1.97 10.91 14.54
C HIS A 458 2.01 9.86 13.43
N GLN A 459 1.64 8.61 13.71
CA GLN A 459 1.58 7.56 12.68
C GLN A 459 0.60 7.91 11.56
N TRP A 460 -0.59 8.42 11.89
CA TRP A 460 -1.59 8.82 10.89
C TRP A 460 -1.19 10.06 10.08
N ALA A 461 -0.47 11.00 10.70
CA ALA A 461 0.09 12.15 9.98
C ALA A 461 1.18 11.72 8.99
N ASP A 462 2.13 10.90 9.44
CA ASP A 462 3.23 10.40 8.62
C ASP A 462 2.72 9.50 7.49
N MET A 463 1.68 8.70 7.74
CA MET A 463 1.00 7.92 6.70
C MET A 463 0.35 8.83 5.65
N GLY A 464 -0.39 9.87 6.09
CA GLY A 464 -0.98 10.86 5.19
C GLY A 464 0.06 11.53 4.29
N ASP A 465 1.19 11.91 4.87
CA ASP A 465 2.32 12.49 4.15
C ASP A 465 2.93 11.54 3.13
N ASN A 466 3.20 10.30 3.53
CA ASN A 466 3.79 9.29 2.66
C ASN A 466 2.90 9.05 1.45
N ILE A 467 1.60 8.81 1.64
CA ILE A 467 0.71 8.57 0.51
C ILE A 467 0.58 9.84 -0.36
N SER A 468 0.59 11.04 0.22
CA SER A 468 0.60 12.28 -0.55
C SER A 468 1.85 12.46 -1.38
N GLN A 469 3.02 12.16 -0.82
CA GLN A 469 4.27 12.20 -1.55
C GLN A 469 4.27 11.22 -2.73
N GLN A 470 3.69 10.04 -2.53
CA GLN A 470 3.65 9.02 -3.58
C GLN A 470 2.68 9.37 -4.72
N TYR A 471 1.48 9.85 -4.38
CA TYR A 471 0.40 10.14 -5.32
C TYR A 471 0.52 11.51 -6.01
N ALA A 472 0.86 12.55 -5.24
CA ALA A 472 0.91 13.94 -5.71
C ALA A 472 2.34 14.51 -5.78
N GLY A 473 3.36 13.74 -5.38
CA GLY A 473 4.76 14.19 -5.39
C GLY A 473 5.12 15.18 -4.28
N THR A 474 4.20 15.52 -3.39
CA THR A 474 4.42 16.45 -2.28
C THR A 474 3.82 15.88 -1.00
N GLY A 475 4.41 16.17 0.17
CA GLY A 475 3.78 15.88 1.46
C GLY A 475 2.36 16.44 1.59
N ALA A 476 1.58 15.93 2.52
CA ALA A 476 0.18 16.32 2.69
C ALA A 476 0.10 17.81 3.06
N SER A 477 -0.94 18.53 2.63
CA SER A 477 -1.08 19.94 3.03
C SER A 477 -1.59 20.08 4.47
N THR A 478 -2.00 18.96 5.09
CA THR A 478 -2.52 18.88 6.45
C THR A 478 -1.60 18.21 7.46
N THR A 479 -0.34 17.90 7.15
CA THR A 479 0.61 17.30 8.11
C THR A 479 0.58 18.00 9.48
N GLN A 480 0.67 19.34 9.45
CA GLN A 480 0.65 20.16 10.65
C GLN A 480 -0.75 20.22 11.28
N ILE A 481 -1.82 20.19 10.50
CA ILE A 481 -3.19 20.09 11.06
C ILE A 481 -3.36 18.76 11.80
N THR A 482 -2.84 17.66 11.27
CA THR A 482 -2.92 16.33 11.90
C THR A 482 -2.00 16.23 13.13
N LYS A 483 -0.83 16.90 13.13
CA LYS A 483 0.13 16.89 14.26
C LYS A 483 -0.17 17.95 15.34
N THR A 484 -0.65 19.13 14.98
CA THR A 484 -0.74 20.32 15.86
C THR A 484 -2.06 21.10 15.74
N GLY A 485 -3.02 20.68 14.90
CA GLY A 485 -4.34 21.32 14.76
C GLY A 485 -4.34 22.71 14.10
N GLN A 486 -3.21 23.21 13.60
CA GLN A 486 -3.10 24.50 12.91
C GLN A 486 -2.52 24.36 11.50
N ALA A 487 -2.92 25.26 10.60
CA ALA A 487 -2.44 25.27 9.21
C ALA A 487 -1.37 26.35 8.99
N GLY A 488 -0.13 25.97 8.65
CA GLY A 488 0.86 26.90 8.14
C GLY A 488 0.51 27.39 6.72
N MET A 489 0.25 28.69 6.56
CA MET A 489 -0.18 29.29 5.28
C MET A 489 0.94 29.29 4.22
N PHE A 490 2.20 29.46 4.62
CA PHE A 490 3.36 29.49 3.72
C PHE A 490 3.71 28.12 3.12
N GLU A 491 3.62 27.02 3.90
CA GLU A 491 3.85 25.67 3.40
C GLU A 491 2.81 25.22 2.38
N LYS A 492 1.53 25.63 2.55
CA LYS A 492 0.45 25.31 1.60
C LYS A 492 0.72 25.90 0.22
N SER A 493 1.22 27.15 0.15
CA SER A 493 1.57 27.82 -1.10
C SER A 493 2.76 27.17 -1.81
N PHE A 494 3.82 26.83 -1.06
CA PHE A 494 5.00 26.16 -1.63
C PHE A 494 4.67 24.74 -2.15
N LYS A 495 3.87 23.96 -1.41
CA LYS A 495 3.37 22.65 -1.85
C LYS A 495 2.48 22.77 -3.11
N GLY A 496 1.69 23.84 -3.23
CA GLY A 496 0.92 24.15 -4.45
C GLY A 496 1.82 24.35 -5.68
N ILE A 497 2.90 25.14 -5.53
CA ILE A 497 3.88 25.39 -6.60
C ILE A 497 4.62 24.09 -6.98
N GLN A 498 5.01 23.27 -5.99
CA GLN A 498 5.68 22.00 -6.25
C GLN A 498 4.75 20.99 -6.97
N ARG A 499 3.45 20.94 -6.61
CA ARG A 499 2.46 20.14 -7.35
C ARG A 499 2.31 20.62 -8.79
N PHE A 500 2.23 21.94 -8.99
CA PHE A 500 2.16 22.53 -10.33
C PHE A 500 3.40 22.18 -11.17
N TYR A 501 4.60 22.29 -10.60
CA TYR A 501 5.83 21.93 -11.31
C TYR A 501 5.85 20.44 -11.71
N LYS A 502 5.54 19.54 -10.76
CA LYS A 502 5.53 18.09 -11.02
C LYS A 502 4.49 17.69 -12.05
N GLN A 503 3.30 18.27 -11.95
CA GLN A 503 2.23 18.08 -12.93
C GLN A 503 2.67 18.43 -14.36
N ASN A 504 3.42 19.51 -14.53
CA ASN A 504 3.76 20.01 -15.87
C ASN A 504 5.04 19.41 -16.46
N PHE A 505 5.97 18.92 -15.63
CA PHE A 505 7.31 18.56 -16.11
C PHE A 505 7.81 17.17 -15.68
N GLU A 506 7.27 16.55 -14.63
CA GLU A 506 7.74 15.24 -14.14
C GLU A 506 6.71 14.10 -14.32
N ASP A 507 5.42 14.44 -14.40
CA ASP A 507 4.35 13.45 -14.22
C ASP A 507 4.28 12.42 -15.37
N ASP A 508 4.49 12.85 -16.63
CA ASP A 508 4.45 11.94 -17.78
C ASP A 508 5.62 10.96 -17.77
N PHE A 509 6.84 11.47 -17.52
CA PHE A 509 8.03 10.64 -17.38
C PHE A 509 7.93 9.64 -16.21
N LYS A 510 7.39 10.10 -15.07
CA LYS A 510 7.11 9.23 -13.92
C LYS A 510 6.06 8.16 -14.26
N GLN A 511 5.03 8.51 -15.04
CA GLN A 511 4.00 7.59 -15.47
C GLN A 511 4.55 6.51 -16.41
N GLU A 512 5.49 6.84 -17.30
CA GLU A 512 6.21 5.86 -18.10
C GLU A 512 7.02 4.89 -17.24
N CYS A 513 7.74 5.41 -16.25
CA CYS A 513 8.50 4.58 -15.31
C CYS A 513 7.60 3.62 -14.52
N TYR A 514 6.40 4.06 -14.15
CA TYR A 514 5.41 3.18 -13.54
C TYR A 514 4.94 2.08 -14.50
N LYS A 515 4.68 2.38 -15.78
CA LYS A 515 4.33 1.36 -16.80
C LYS A 515 5.42 0.29 -16.93
N ILE A 516 6.69 0.68 -16.83
CA ILE A 516 7.83 -0.25 -16.81
C ILE A 516 7.75 -1.20 -15.61
N ILE A 517 7.53 -0.67 -14.40
CA ILE A 517 7.40 -1.48 -13.17
C ILE A 517 6.25 -2.48 -13.29
N TRP A 518 5.12 -2.07 -13.87
CA TRP A 518 3.94 -2.93 -14.05
C TRP A 518 4.03 -3.83 -15.30
N GLY A 519 5.19 -3.90 -15.97
CA GLY A 519 5.41 -4.78 -17.10
C GLY A 519 4.56 -4.47 -18.35
N ARG A 520 4.02 -3.24 -18.47
CA ARG A 520 3.21 -2.81 -19.63
C ARG A 520 4.04 -2.38 -20.85
N ASN A 521 5.37 -2.41 -20.74
CA ASN A 521 6.32 -2.08 -21.80
C ASN A 521 7.17 -3.28 -22.23
N LYS A 522 6.68 -4.52 -22.06
CA LYS A 522 7.40 -5.69 -22.57
C LYS A 522 7.43 -5.60 -24.11
N PRO A 523 8.59 -5.73 -24.77
CA PRO A 523 8.63 -5.78 -26.22
C PRO A 523 7.76 -6.95 -26.72
N ASP A 524 7.01 -6.73 -27.80
CA ASP A 524 6.23 -7.79 -28.43
C ASP A 524 7.17 -8.90 -28.89
N GLN A 525 6.77 -10.16 -28.76
CA GLN A 525 7.61 -11.30 -29.18
C GLN A 525 8.01 -11.20 -30.66
N ALA A 526 7.22 -10.48 -31.48
CA ALA A 526 7.49 -10.23 -32.89
C ALA A 526 8.71 -9.30 -33.14
N ASP A 527 9.01 -8.37 -32.23
CA ASP A 527 10.16 -7.46 -32.39
C ASP A 527 11.50 -8.16 -32.08
N GLN A 528 11.46 -9.30 -31.37
CA GLN A 528 12.66 -10.11 -31.11
C GLN A 528 13.07 -10.95 -32.33
N GLU A 529 12.13 -11.28 -33.23
CA GLU A 529 12.39 -12.06 -34.46
C GLU A 529 12.99 -11.20 -35.58
N LEU A 530 12.75 -9.89 -35.59
CA LEU A 530 13.28 -8.97 -36.61
C LEU A 530 14.75 -8.58 -36.39
N GLU A 531 15.31 -8.83 -35.20
CA GLU A 531 16.73 -8.56 -34.90
C GLU A 531 17.67 -9.77 -35.11
N GLU A 532 17.13 -10.93 -35.53
CA GLU A 532 17.91 -12.13 -35.89
C GLU A 532 18.33 -12.20 -37.38
N PHE A 533 18.07 -11.16 -38.17
CA PHE A 533 18.61 -11.01 -39.54
C PHE A 533 19.75 -10.01 -39.64
#